data_AF-A0A7C5XLB3-F1
#
_entry.id   AF-A0A7C5XLB3-F1
#
_cell.length_a   1.000
_cell.length_b   1.000
_cell.length_c   1.000
_cell.angle_alpha   90.00
_cell.angle_beta   90.00
_cell.angle_gamma   90.00
#
_symmetry.space_group_name_H-M   'P 1'
#
loop_
_entity.id
_entity.type
_entity.pdbx_description
1 polymer ?
#
loop_
_entity_poly.entity_id
_entity_poly.type
_entity_poly.pdbx_seq_one_letter_code
_entity_poly.pdbx_strand_id
1 'polypeptide(L)'
;MSVSETRQQRFRISPSGRGAIFRVKRWFYATFYSDIPDKDVREFNRKVWLELSKRLIDEINKRNAADKPTRILLEYEVDQKGLFKPISATIEILELKPVETFKTYFIEETKLKEVEKLKTTLSELLKKAKELGVSIEELTKC
;
A
#
# COMPACT_ATOMS: atom_id res chain seq x y z
N MET A 1 -16.13 -39.66 5.48
CA MET A 1 -16.64 -38.28 5.54
C MET A 1 -15.44 -37.37 5.74
N SER A 2 -15.06 -36.59 4.71
CA SER A 2 -13.88 -35.73 4.77
C SER A 2 -14.19 -34.49 5.61
N VAL A 3 -13.41 -34.26 6.66
CA VAL A 3 -13.49 -33.06 7.51
C VAL A 3 -12.99 -31.87 6.68
N SER A 4 -13.89 -31.01 6.20
CA SER A 4 -13.53 -29.68 5.72
C SER A 4 -13.53 -28.73 6.91
N GLU A 5 -12.36 -28.28 7.32
CA GLU A 5 -12.21 -27.33 8.42
C GLU A 5 -12.53 -25.92 7.92
N THR A 6 -13.47 -25.24 8.59
CA THR A 6 -13.78 -23.84 8.31
C THR A 6 -12.61 -22.96 8.71
N ARG A 7 -12.10 -22.18 7.75
CA ARG A 7 -11.00 -21.23 7.91
C ARG A 7 -11.50 -19.81 7.81
N GLN A 8 -10.79 -18.90 8.46
CA GLN A 8 -11.06 -17.46 8.41
C GLN A 8 -9.82 -16.69 7.98
N GLN A 9 -10.00 -15.79 7.01
CA GLN A 9 -8.99 -14.81 6.61
C GLN A 9 -9.49 -13.40 6.91
N ARG A 10 -8.86 -12.75 7.90
CA ARG A 10 -9.11 -11.33 8.19
C ARG A 10 -8.10 -10.47 7.46
N PHE A 11 -8.58 -9.51 6.66
CA PHE A 11 -7.71 -8.58 5.94
C PHE A 11 -7.43 -7.32 6.75
N ARG A 12 -6.31 -6.67 6.47
CA ARG A 12 -6.03 -5.32 7.00
C ARG A 12 -7.00 -4.31 6.38
N ILE A 13 -7.25 -3.21 7.08
CA ILE A 13 -8.04 -2.09 6.58
C ILE A 13 -7.37 -1.55 5.32
N SER A 14 -8.15 -1.40 4.26
CA SER A 14 -7.76 -0.68 3.05
C SER A 14 -8.35 0.73 3.06
N PRO A 15 -7.66 1.73 2.49
CA PRO A 15 -8.20 3.09 2.39
C PRO A 15 -9.49 3.20 1.56
N SER A 16 -9.81 2.20 0.74
CA SER A 16 -11.02 2.15 -0.07
C SER A 16 -11.59 0.71 -0.17
N GLY A 17 -12.89 0.58 -0.46
CA GLY A 17 -13.55 -0.69 -0.75
C GLY A 17 -12.93 -1.41 -1.95
N ARG A 18 -12.59 -0.67 -3.02
CA ARG A 18 -11.86 -1.21 -4.18
C ARG A 18 -10.50 -1.79 -3.76
N GLY A 19 -9.78 -1.07 -2.90
CA GLY A 19 -8.50 -1.52 -2.37
C GLY A 19 -8.65 -2.76 -1.47
N ALA A 20 -9.75 -2.87 -0.72
CA ALA A 20 -10.05 -4.06 0.08
C ALA A 20 -10.26 -5.29 -0.82
N ILE A 21 -11.10 -5.18 -1.86
CA ILE A 21 -11.33 -6.26 -2.84
C ILE A 21 -10.00 -6.67 -3.50
N PHE A 22 -9.17 -5.70 -3.87
CA PHE A 22 -7.88 -5.99 -4.51
C PHE A 22 -6.91 -6.75 -3.59
N ARG A 23 -6.95 -6.50 -2.27
CA ARG A 23 -6.20 -7.32 -1.30
C ARG A 23 -6.71 -8.76 -1.27
N VAL A 24 -8.03 -8.96 -1.25
CA VAL A 24 -8.63 -10.31 -1.31
C VAL A 24 -8.22 -11.00 -2.60
N LYS A 25 -8.24 -10.29 -3.75
CA LYS A 25 -7.76 -10.80 -5.04
C LYS A 25 -6.34 -11.31 -4.94
N ARG A 26 -5.40 -10.47 -4.46
CA ARG A 26 -3.98 -10.84 -4.38
C ARG A 26 -3.78 -12.08 -3.50
N TRP A 27 -4.44 -12.13 -2.36
CA TRP A 27 -4.40 -13.29 -1.47
C TRP A 27 -4.99 -14.54 -2.13
N PHE A 28 -6.14 -14.43 -2.81
CA PHE A 28 -6.76 -15.56 -3.50
C PHE A 28 -5.81 -16.15 -4.56
N TYR A 29 -5.24 -15.30 -5.42
CA TYR A 29 -4.35 -15.80 -6.47
C TYR A 29 -3.07 -16.42 -5.90
N ALA A 30 -2.50 -15.84 -4.85
CA ALA A 30 -1.34 -16.40 -4.18
C ALA A 30 -1.64 -17.76 -3.51
N THR A 31 -2.86 -17.94 -2.98
CA THR A 31 -3.19 -19.12 -2.16
C THR A 31 -3.82 -20.26 -2.96
N PHE A 32 -4.65 -19.95 -3.96
CA PHE A 32 -5.52 -20.92 -4.63
C PHE A 32 -5.34 -20.98 -6.15
N TYR A 33 -4.36 -20.28 -6.71
CA TYR A 33 -4.17 -20.22 -8.16
C TYR A 33 -2.72 -20.42 -8.61
N SER A 34 -1.77 -19.62 -8.09
CA SER A 34 -0.40 -19.57 -8.62
C SER A 34 0.33 -20.91 -8.53
N ASP A 35 0.26 -21.57 -7.38
CA ASP A 35 1.08 -22.76 -7.09
C ASP A 35 0.27 -24.08 -7.12
N ILE A 36 -0.93 -24.08 -7.71
CA ILE A 36 -1.79 -25.28 -7.84
C ILE A 36 -1.38 -26.07 -9.09
N PRO A 37 -0.81 -27.29 -8.98
CA PRO A 37 -0.35 -28.06 -10.15
C PRO A 37 -1.49 -28.51 -11.06
N ASP A 38 -2.61 -28.90 -10.46
CA ASP A 38 -3.79 -29.40 -11.17
C ASP A 38 -4.55 -28.25 -11.87
N LYS A 39 -4.63 -28.33 -13.19
CA LYS A 39 -5.27 -27.31 -14.04
C LYS A 39 -6.78 -27.22 -13.81
N ASP A 40 -7.43 -28.33 -13.52
CA ASP A 40 -8.89 -28.37 -13.33
C ASP A 40 -9.28 -27.75 -11.99
N VAL A 41 -8.51 -28.05 -10.94
CA VAL A 41 -8.63 -27.39 -9.62
C VAL A 41 -8.41 -25.88 -9.76
N ARG A 42 -7.38 -25.48 -10.52
CA ARG A 42 -7.06 -24.06 -10.74
C ARG A 42 -8.18 -23.31 -11.46
N GLU A 43 -8.73 -23.88 -12.53
CA GLU A 43 -9.82 -23.26 -13.28
C GLU A 43 -11.12 -23.23 -12.48
N PHE A 44 -11.41 -24.28 -11.69
CA PHE A 44 -12.54 -24.28 -10.76
C PHE A 44 -12.42 -23.12 -9.75
N ASN A 45 -11.28 -23.03 -9.06
CA ASN A 45 -11.02 -21.98 -8.08
C ASN A 45 -11.16 -20.59 -8.73
N ARG A 46 -10.65 -20.41 -9.97
CA ARG A 46 -10.79 -19.16 -10.71
C ARG A 46 -12.25 -18.76 -10.92
N LYS A 47 -13.11 -19.71 -11.31
CA LYS A 47 -14.55 -19.46 -11.50
C LYS A 47 -15.22 -19.04 -10.19
N VAL A 48 -14.95 -19.77 -9.11
CA VAL A 48 -15.46 -19.45 -7.76
C VAL A 48 -15.02 -18.04 -7.32
N TRP A 49 -13.77 -17.67 -7.59
CA TRP A 49 -13.27 -16.33 -7.32
C TRP A 49 -14.00 -15.25 -8.12
N LEU A 50 -14.25 -15.48 -9.41
CA LEU A 50 -14.97 -14.51 -10.24
C LEU A 50 -16.37 -14.25 -9.67
N GLU A 51 -17.07 -15.30 -9.25
CA GLU A 51 -18.39 -15.16 -8.62
C GLU A 51 -18.32 -14.41 -7.28
N LEU A 52 -17.39 -14.78 -6.39
CA LEU A 52 -17.18 -14.10 -5.12
C LEU A 52 -16.84 -12.62 -5.33
N SER A 53 -15.90 -12.33 -6.23
CA SER A 53 -15.44 -10.96 -6.50
C SER A 53 -16.57 -10.08 -7.03
N LYS A 54 -17.42 -10.61 -7.91
CA LYS A 54 -18.61 -9.92 -8.41
C LYS A 54 -19.57 -9.58 -7.26
N ARG A 55 -19.87 -10.55 -6.39
CA ARG A 55 -20.74 -10.33 -5.21
C ARG A 55 -20.17 -9.25 -4.27
N LEU A 56 -18.86 -9.28 -4.00
CA LEU A 56 -18.20 -8.27 -3.17
C LEU A 56 -18.31 -6.87 -3.78
N ILE A 57 -18.09 -6.75 -5.09
CA ILE A 57 -18.21 -5.49 -5.83
C ILE A 57 -19.64 -4.97 -5.75
N ASP A 58 -20.63 -5.83 -6.03
CA ASP A 58 -22.04 -5.46 -6.03
C ASP A 58 -22.49 -4.98 -4.64
N GLU A 59 -22.13 -5.69 -3.57
CA GLU A 59 -22.50 -5.32 -2.19
C GLU A 59 -21.82 -4.02 -1.72
N ILE A 60 -20.58 -3.76 -2.11
CA ILE A 60 -19.87 -2.51 -1.81
C ILE A 60 -20.49 -1.33 -2.57
N ASN A 61 -20.81 -1.53 -3.85
CA ASN A 61 -21.39 -0.49 -4.69
C ASN A 61 -22.81 -0.12 -4.25
N LYS A 62 -23.64 -1.11 -3.90
CA LYS A 62 -25.00 -0.87 -3.34
C LYS A 62 -24.99 0.05 -2.12
N ARG A 63 -23.90 0.05 -1.34
CA ARG A 63 -23.73 0.86 -0.13
C ARG A 63 -22.97 2.16 -0.37
N ASN A 64 -22.64 2.51 -1.62
CA ASN A 64 -21.81 3.66 -1.99
C ASN A 64 -20.50 3.72 -1.18
N ALA A 65 -19.89 2.54 -0.95
CA ALA A 65 -18.73 2.39 -0.08
C ALA A 65 -17.42 2.13 -0.85
N ALA A 66 -17.45 2.26 -2.18
CA ALA A 66 -16.31 1.96 -3.04
C ALA A 66 -15.04 2.77 -2.67
N ASP A 67 -15.23 4.02 -2.24
CA ASP A 67 -14.17 4.95 -1.85
C ASP A 67 -14.01 5.12 -0.34
N LYS A 68 -14.76 4.34 0.46
CA LYS A 68 -14.67 4.38 1.92
C LYS A 68 -13.65 3.36 2.44
N PRO A 69 -12.91 3.69 3.52
CA PRO A 69 -12.06 2.71 4.19
C PRO A 69 -12.84 1.45 4.54
N THR A 70 -12.28 0.30 4.19
CA THR A 70 -13.00 -0.97 4.25
C THR A 70 -12.09 -2.09 4.72
N ARG A 71 -12.62 -2.97 5.57
CA ARG A 71 -12.01 -4.25 5.95
C ARG A 71 -12.94 -5.38 5.52
N ILE A 72 -12.34 -6.45 5.01
CA ILE A 72 -13.06 -7.68 4.66
C ILE A 72 -12.58 -8.78 5.60
N LEU A 73 -13.50 -9.60 6.09
CA LEU A 73 -13.26 -10.89 6.72
C LEU A 73 -13.89 -11.94 5.81
N LEU A 74 -13.15 -12.98 5.47
CA LEU A 74 -13.63 -14.05 4.61
C LEU A 74 -13.62 -15.36 5.38
N GLU A 75 -14.73 -16.06 5.38
CA GLU A 75 -14.87 -17.42 5.90
C GLU A 75 -14.98 -18.38 4.72
N TYR A 76 -14.21 -19.46 4.75
CA TYR A 76 -14.13 -20.40 3.64
C TYR A 76 -13.67 -21.79 4.09
N GLU A 77 -13.92 -22.77 3.24
CA GLU A 77 -13.38 -24.12 3.36
C GLU A 77 -12.42 -24.41 2.20
N VAL A 78 -11.52 -25.35 2.45
CA VAL A 78 -10.66 -25.93 1.42
C VAL A 78 -10.82 -27.44 1.51
N ASP A 79 -11.17 -28.07 0.40
CA ASP A 79 -11.26 -29.53 0.39
C ASP A 79 -9.88 -30.19 0.25
N GLN A 80 -9.86 -31.52 0.28
CA GLN A 80 -8.63 -32.31 0.16
C GLN A 80 -7.91 -32.13 -1.19
N LYS A 81 -8.61 -31.67 -2.23
CA LYS A 81 -8.06 -31.40 -3.56
C LYS A 81 -7.62 -29.94 -3.74
N GLY A 82 -7.78 -29.10 -2.72
CA GLY A 82 -7.47 -27.68 -2.79
C GLY A 82 -8.57 -26.83 -3.44
N LEU A 83 -9.79 -27.35 -3.57
CA LEU A 83 -10.93 -26.57 -4.07
C LEU A 83 -11.36 -25.56 -3.00
N PHE A 84 -11.34 -24.30 -3.40
CA PHE A 84 -11.73 -23.16 -2.59
C PHE A 84 -13.26 -23.03 -2.55
N LYS A 85 -13.83 -22.98 -1.34
CA LYS A 85 -15.27 -22.86 -1.10
C LYS A 85 -15.55 -21.67 -0.17
N PRO A 86 -15.86 -20.47 -0.69
CA PRO A 86 -16.22 -19.34 0.15
C PRO A 86 -17.57 -19.59 0.83
N ILE A 87 -17.65 -19.34 2.13
CA ILE A 87 -18.87 -19.49 2.94
C ILE A 87 -19.53 -18.12 3.13
N SER A 88 -18.77 -17.17 3.66
CA SER A 88 -19.29 -15.84 3.98
C SER A 88 -18.19 -14.78 3.84
N ALA A 89 -18.60 -13.52 3.62
CA ALA A 89 -17.72 -12.39 3.67
C ALA A 89 -18.36 -11.27 4.49
N THR A 90 -17.72 -10.87 5.59
CA THR A 90 -18.11 -9.69 6.36
C THR A 90 -17.37 -8.48 5.81
N ILE A 91 -18.12 -7.45 5.42
CA ILE A 91 -17.58 -6.19 4.89
C ILE A 91 -17.83 -5.11 5.93
N GLU A 92 -16.75 -4.66 6.57
CA GLU A 92 -16.78 -3.55 7.52
C GLU A 92 -16.40 -2.27 6.81
N ILE A 93 -17.31 -1.30 6.78
CA ILE A 93 -17.09 0.05 6.25
C ILE A 93 -16.74 0.95 7.42
N LEU A 94 -15.65 1.69 7.30
CA LEU A 94 -15.03 2.45 8.39
C LEU A 94 -14.90 3.92 8.00
N GLU A 95 -14.88 4.79 9.01
CA GLU A 95 -14.45 6.17 8.88
C GLU A 95 -13.08 6.32 9.53
N LEU A 96 -12.08 6.75 8.76
CA LEU A 96 -10.73 7.00 9.26
C LEU A 96 -10.53 8.50 9.47
N LYS A 97 -10.07 8.86 10.67
CA LYS A 97 -9.63 10.22 10.99
C LYS A 97 -8.14 10.18 11.35
N PRO A 98 -7.29 11.01 10.73
CA PRO A 98 -5.89 11.10 11.13
C PRO A 98 -5.81 11.58 12.58
N VAL A 99 -5.08 10.85 13.42
CA VAL A 99 -4.84 11.24 14.82
C VAL A 99 -3.77 12.33 14.87
N GLU A 100 -2.74 12.19 14.05
CA GLU A 100 -1.63 13.13 13.94
C GLU A 100 -1.08 13.11 12.51
N THR A 101 -0.50 14.21 12.05
CA THR A 101 0.20 14.28 10.77
C THR A 101 1.46 15.11 10.96
N PHE A 102 2.61 14.51 10.73
CA PHE A 102 3.90 15.18 10.76
C PHE A 102 4.69 14.83 9.50
N LYS A 103 5.58 15.74 9.09
CA LYS A 103 6.49 15.55 7.96
C LYS A 103 7.88 15.32 8.51
N THR A 104 8.54 14.27 8.03
CA THR A 104 9.95 14.01 8.29
C THR A 104 10.77 14.35 7.04
N TYR A 105 11.96 14.89 7.23
CA TYR A 105 12.86 15.28 6.16
C TYR A 105 14.15 14.46 6.26
N PHE A 106 14.61 13.93 5.13
CA PHE A 106 15.82 13.09 5.05
C PHE A 106 17.10 13.90 4.85
N ILE A 107 16.99 15.22 4.69
CA ILE A 107 18.16 16.10 4.72
C ILE A 107 18.56 16.18 6.20
N GLU A 108 19.68 15.54 6.54
CA GLU A 108 20.23 15.62 7.90
C GLU A 108 20.32 17.09 8.30
N GLU A 109 19.81 17.45 9.49
CA GLU A 109 19.92 18.81 10.03
C GLU A 109 21.37 19.31 10.03
N THR A 110 22.35 18.40 10.09
CA THR A 110 23.77 18.68 9.95
C THR A 110 24.11 19.29 8.60
N LYS A 111 23.59 18.77 7.48
CA LYS A 111 23.83 19.32 6.13
C LYS A 111 23.17 20.68 5.95
N LEU A 112 21.99 20.90 6.53
CA LEU A 112 21.34 22.21 6.51
C LEU A 112 22.17 23.24 7.30
N LYS A 113 22.65 22.87 8.50
CA LYS A 113 23.54 23.70 9.31
C LYS A 113 24.88 23.96 8.63
N GLU A 114 25.46 22.98 7.93
CA GLU A 114 26.68 23.16 7.13
C GLU A 114 26.46 24.09 5.94
N VAL A 115 25.36 23.94 5.20
CA VAL A 115 25.00 24.84 4.10
C VAL A 115 24.81 26.27 4.60
N GLU A 116 24.17 26.47 5.76
CA GLU A 116 24.04 27.80 6.37
C GLU A 116 25.38 28.39 6.80
N LYS A 117 26.27 27.59 7.41
CA LYS A 117 27.65 28.01 7.75
C LYS A 117 28.47 28.37 6.53
N LEU A 118 28.38 27.59 5.45
CA LEU A 118 29.06 27.86 4.19
C LEU A 118 28.55 29.15 3.54
N LYS A 119 27.23 29.39 3.56
CA LYS A 119 26.64 30.64 3.07
C LYS A 119 27.13 31.87 3.84
N THR A 120 27.20 31.78 5.17
CA THR A 120 27.71 32.89 6.00
C THR A 120 29.19 33.14 5.73
N THR A 121 30.01 32.09 5.70
CA THR A 121 31.45 32.19 5.43
C THR A 121 31.71 32.78 4.03
N LEU A 122 30.97 32.34 3.02
CA LEU A 122 31.05 32.89 1.66
C LEU A 122 30.70 34.37 1.66
N SER A 123 29.63 34.79 2.36
CA SER A 123 29.24 36.20 2.42
C SER A 123 30.32 37.11 3.03
N GLU A 124 31.01 36.64 4.07
CA GLU A 124 32.11 37.38 4.72
C GLU A 124 33.33 37.48 3.81
N LEU A 125 33.68 36.38 3.12
CA LEU A 125 34.77 36.36 2.15
C LEU A 125 34.49 37.31 0.98
N LEU A 126 33.26 37.32 0.45
CA LEU A 126 32.84 38.25 -0.60
C LEU A 126 32.96 39.70 -0.15
N LYS A 127 32.57 40.00 1.10
CA LYS A 127 32.72 41.33 1.68
C LYS A 127 34.19 41.75 1.79
N LYS A 128 35.06 40.88 2.30
CA LYS A 128 36.51 41.13 2.39
C LYS A 128 37.18 41.28 1.02
N ALA A 129 36.82 40.44 0.05
CA ALA A 129 37.34 40.53 -1.32
C ALA A 129 37.01 41.88 -1.95
N LYS A 130 35.77 42.36 -1.73
CA LYS A 130 35.34 43.70 -2.18
C LYS A 130 36.12 44.83 -1.50
N GLU A 131 36.42 44.71 -0.20
CA GLU A 131 37.24 45.68 0.54
C GLU A 131 38.70 45.71 0.06
N LEU A 132 39.24 44.55 -0.36
CA LEU A 132 40.61 44.41 -0.86
C LEU A 132 40.75 44.65 -2.37
N GLY A 133 39.66 44.94 -3.08
CA GLY A 133 39.67 45.20 -4.52
C GLY A 133 39.92 43.96 -5.39
N VAL A 134 39.71 42.76 -4.85
CA VAL A 134 39.94 41.48 -5.56
C VAL A 134 38.67 41.06 -6.29
N SER A 135 38.76 40.85 -7.60
CA SER A 135 37.64 40.36 -8.42
C SER A 135 37.56 38.83 -8.38
N ILE A 136 36.37 38.29 -8.13
CA ILE A 136 36.10 36.84 -8.13
C ILE A 136 36.28 36.26 -9.54
N GLU A 137 36.15 37.08 -10.58
CA GLU A 137 36.28 36.69 -11.99
C GLU A 137 37.70 36.24 -12.35
N GLU A 138 38.70 36.57 -11.52
CA GLU A 138 40.08 36.09 -11.68
C GLU A 138 40.25 34.62 -11.23
N LEU A 139 39.37 34.12 -10.36
CA LEU A 139 39.45 32.77 -9.79
C LEU A 139 38.68 31.71 -10.58
N THR A 140 37.69 32.10 -11.38
CA THR A 140 36.90 31.19 -12.23
C THR A 140 37.42 31.08 -13.66
N LYS A 141 38.47 31.84 -14.01
CA LYS A 141 39.24 31.65 -15.25
C LYS A 141 40.19 30.46 -15.09
N CYS A 142 39.65 29.25 -15.28
CA CYS A 142 40.40 28.07 -15.68
C CYS A 142 39.72 27.49 -16.93
#